data_AF-A0A5C2HBR4-F1
#
_entry.id   AF-A0A5C2HBR4-F1
#
_cell.length_a   1.000
_cell.length_b   1.000
_cell.length_c   1.000
_cell.angle_alpha   90.00
_cell.angle_beta   90.00
_cell.angle_gamma   90.00
#
_symmetry.space_group_name_H-M   'P 1'
#
loop_
_entity.id
_entity.type
_entity.pdbx_description
1 polymer ?
#
loop_
_entity_poly.entity_id
_entity_poly.type
_entity_poly.pdbx_seq_one_letter_code
_entity_poly.pdbx_strand_id
1 'polypeptide(L)'
;MIKNFIFILFVLFFSACSVKFDSFSWKSPNNEMKNEINHIIKLMKDNDLESLNKKYINKDFGFYQVRYSREKSLIIEKSDFLDEVDRFIKPFEIQSKEVEFNCSYDLDLNYGWNEEGVFVLRKDIEYLKEYEVNSKEEQKFIKHIINNSYEVVTLSQMIFYITKYEDKIYIILIDNIRTDCRF
;
A
#
# COMPACT_ATOMS: atom_id res chain seq x y z
N MET A 1 -14.18 43.59 -52.36
CA MET A 1 -12.93 43.51 -51.59
C MET A 1 -13.27 43.36 -50.11
N ILE A 2 -13.46 42.12 -49.66
CA ILE A 2 -13.59 41.65 -48.26
C ILE A 2 -13.97 40.17 -48.39
N LYS A 3 -13.45 39.32 -47.49
CA LYS A 3 -13.59 37.85 -47.38
C LYS A 3 -12.42 36.98 -47.87
N ASN A 4 -11.19 37.51 -47.82
CA ASN A 4 -10.00 36.66 -47.56
C ASN A 4 -9.86 36.29 -46.06
N PHE A 5 -10.99 36.18 -45.34
CA PHE A 5 -11.00 36.00 -43.88
C PHE A 5 -11.45 34.61 -43.44
N ILE A 6 -11.67 33.68 -44.37
CA ILE A 6 -12.19 32.34 -44.05
C ILE A 6 -11.07 31.31 -43.84
N PHE A 7 -9.81 31.65 -44.13
CA PHE A 7 -8.69 30.69 -44.05
C PHE A 7 -7.88 30.73 -42.74
N ILE A 8 -8.25 31.57 -41.77
CA ILE A 8 -7.52 31.71 -40.48
C ILE A 8 -8.35 31.20 -39.29
N LEU A 9 -9.56 30.66 -39.51
CA LEU A 9 -10.42 30.18 -38.41
C LEU A 9 -10.50 28.64 -38.28
N PHE A 10 -9.68 27.89 -39.01
CA PHE A 10 -9.68 26.41 -38.92
C PHE A 10 -8.44 25.80 -38.23
N VAL A 11 -7.54 26.63 -37.71
CA VAL A 11 -6.30 26.16 -37.04
C VAL A 11 -6.38 26.22 -35.51
N LEU A 12 -7.47 26.76 -34.93
CA LEU A 12 -7.55 27.04 -33.49
C LEU A 12 -8.33 26.01 -32.64
N PHE A 13 -8.72 24.85 -33.18
CA PHE A 13 -9.61 23.94 -32.43
C PHE A 13 -9.09 22.56 -32.03
N PHE A 14 -7.80 22.23 -32.20
CA PHE A 14 -7.29 20.92 -31.73
C PHE A 14 -5.96 20.93 -30.98
N SER A 15 -5.61 22.03 -30.32
CA SER A 15 -4.75 21.94 -29.13
C SER A 15 -5.62 21.81 -27.87
N ALA A 16 -6.59 20.91 -27.91
CA ALA A 16 -7.03 20.28 -26.68
C ALA A 16 -5.82 19.43 -26.24
N CYS A 17 -5.01 19.98 -25.33
CA CYS A 17 -4.23 19.12 -24.47
C CYS A 17 -5.24 18.11 -23.92
N SER A 18 -5.19 16.87 -24.39
CA SER A 18 -5.82 15.79 -23.65
C SER A 18 -5.15 15.89 -22.29
N VAL A 19 -5.89 16.40 -21.30
CA VAL A 19 -5.58 16.09 -19.92
C VAL A 19 -5.55 14.57 -19.98
N LYS A 20 -4.35 13.99 -19.92
CA LYS A 20 -4.23 12.56 -19.72
C LYS A 20 -4.99 12.38 -18.43
N PHE A 21 -6.22 11.89 -18.54
CA PHE A 21 -6.88 11.28 -17.42
C PHE A 21 -5.87 10.22 -17.06
N ASP A 22 -5.08 10.48 -16.01
CA ASP A 22 -4.27 9.45 -15.39
C ASP A 22 -5.33 8.46 -14.94
N SER A 23 -5.67 7.53 -15.85
CA SER A 23 -6.29 6.27 -15.49
C SER A 23 -5.51 5.85 -14.27
N PHE A 24 -6.24 5.56 -13.19
CA PHE A 24 -5.75 5.05 -11.92
C PHE A 24 -4.91 3.80 -12.20
N SER A 25 -3.72 4.03 -12.73
CA SER A 25 -2.84 3.04 -13.28
C SER A 25 -2.03 2.69 -12.08
N TRP A 26 -2.34 1.52 -11.56
CA TRP A 26 -1.57 0.84 -10.54
C TRP A 26 -0.08 1.00 -10.86
N LYS A 27 0.57 1.98 -10.23
CA LYS A 27 1.98 2.26 -10.52
C LYS A 27 2.77 1.12 -9.93
N SER A 28 3.45 0.37 -10.79
CA SER A 28 4.36 -0.69 -10.35
C SER A 28 5.52 -0.06 -9.54
N PRO A 29 6.00 -0.70 -8.46
CA PRO A 29 7.16 -0.21 -7.73
C PRO A 29 8.40 -0.17 -8.65
N ASN A 30 9.25 0.83 -8.46
CA ASN A 30 10.55 0.89 -9.13
C ASN A 30 11.51 -0.17 -8.56
N ASN A 31 12.69 -0.33 -9.18
CA ASN A 31 13.67 -1.34 -8.75
C ASN A 31 14.19 -1.12 -7.32
N GLU A 32 14.36 0.13 -6.89
CA GLU A 32 14.75 0.46 -5.51
C GLU A 32 13.72 -0.09 -4.51
N MET A 33 12.44 0.21 -4.72
CA MET A 33 11.34 -0.25 -3.88
C MET A 33 11.21 -1.78 -3.92
N LYS A 34 11.34 -2.41 -5.10
CA LYS A 34 11.35 -3.87 -5.23
C LYS A 34 12.48 -4.53 -4.42
N ASN A 35 13.67 -3.95 -4.45
CA ASN A 35 14.80 -4.46 -3.67
C ASN A 35 14.56 -4.36 -2.17
N GLU A 36 13.98 -3.25 -1.72
CA GLU A 36 13.64 -3.06 -0.30
C GLU A 36 12.51 -4.00 0.16
N ILE A 37 11.48 -4.23 -0.67
CA ILE A 37 10.43 -5.24 -0.40
C ILE A 37 11.04 -6.64 -0.28
N ASN A 38 11.90 -7.02 -1.22
CA ASN A 38 12.57 -8.32 -1.17
C ASN A 38 13.43 -8.47 0.09
N HIS A 39 14.07 -7.39 0.54
CA HIS A 39 14.83 -7.40 1.79
C HIS A 39 13.93 -7.52 3.01
N ILE A 40 12.81 -6.79 3.08
CA ILE A 40 11.79 -6.95 4.14
C ILE A 40 11.34 -8.40 4.22
N ILE A 41 10.92 -8.98 3.09
CA ILE A 41 10.44 -10.38 3.01
C ILE A 41 11.52 -11.36 3.47
N LYS A 42 12.78 -11.13 3.10
CA LYS A 42 13.89 -11.96 3.57
C LYS A 42 14.01 -11.90 5.09
N LEU A 43 14.01 -10.71 5.68
CA LEU A 43 14.11 -10.56 7.14
C LEU A 43 12.91 -11.18 7.87
N MET A 44 11.70 -11.06 7.32
CA MET A 44 10.51 -11.72 7.86
C MET A 44 10.66 -13.24 7.88
N LYS A 45 11.10 -13.82 6.75
CA LYS A 45 11.38 -15.26 6.63
C LYS A 45 12.45 -15.73 7.62
N ASP A 46 13.50 -14.93 7.80
CA ASP A 46 14.60 -15.22 8.72
C ASP A 46 14.22 -14.91 10.20
N ASN A 47 13.02 -14.38 10.44
CA ASN A 47 12.55 -13.89 11.75
C ASN A 47 13.49 -12.88 12.42
N ASP A 48 14.17 -12.07 11.60
CA ASP A 48 15.09 -11.02 12.04
C ASP A 48 14.31 -9.73 12.34
N LEU A 49 13.52 -9.79 13.43
CA LEU A 49 12.73 -8.67 13.93
C LEU A 49 13.61 -7.48 14.34
N GLU A 50 14.83 -7.73 14.82
CA GLU A 50 15.76 -6.65 15.21
C GLU A 50 16.13 -5.80 13.99
N SER A 51 16.57 -6.43 12.90
CA SER A 51 16.90 -5.71 11.66
C SER A 51 15.67 -5.07 11.02
N LEU A 52 14.50 -5.74 11.08
CA LEU A 52 13.24 -5.17 10.59
C LEU A 52 12.90 -3.87 11.32
N ASN A 53 12.85 -3.92 12.65
CA ASN A 53 12.54 -2.76 13.48
C ASN A 53 13.54 -1.64 13.27
N LYS A 54 14.83 -1.96 13.29
CA LYS A 54 15.90 -0.98 13.16
C LYS A 54 15.90 -0.25 11.81
N LYS A 55 15.58 -0.95 10.71
CA LYS A 55 15.66 -0.40 9.35
C LYS A 55 14.33 0.17 8.87
N TYR A 56 13.21 -0.50 9.16
CA TYR A 56 11.93 -0.24 8.51
C TYR A 56 10.85 0.36 9.40
N ILE A 57 11.08 0.49 10.71
CA ILE A 57 10.15 1.19 11.59
C ILE A 57 10.69 2.59 11.86
N ASN A 58 9.86 3.60 11.58
CA ASN A 58 10.20 4.99 11.84
C ASN A 58 10.18 5.24 13.35
N LYS A 59 11.24 5.81 13.92
CA LYS A 59 11.35 6.01 15.37
C LYS A 59 10.45 7.10 15.93
N ASP A 60 10.07 8.07 15.11
CA ASP A 60 9.25 9.21 15.52
C ASP A 60 7.75 8.90 15.35
N PHE A 61 7.42 8.13 14.31
CA PHE A 61 6.02 7.86 13.94
C PHE A 61 5.59 6.41 14.11
N GLY A 62 6.50 5.46 14.27
CA GLY A 62 6.17 4.03 14.33
C GLY A 62 5.45 3.56 13.07
N PHE A 63 4.45 2.72 13.27
CA PHE A 63 3.50 2.23 12.27
C PHE A 63 2.10 2.09 12.88
N TYR A 64 1.10 1.89 12.02
CA TYR A 64 -0.29 1.69 12.42
C TYR A 64 -0.73 0.24 12.21
N GLN A 65 -1.59 -0.27 13.06
CA GLN A 65 -2.25 -1.56 12.89
C GLN A 65 -3.74 -1.32 12.79
N VAL A 66 -4.38 -1.89 11.77
CA VAL A 66 -5.83 -1.77 11.59
C VAL A 66 -6.49 -3.13 11.71
N ARG A 67 -7.59 -3.17 12.47
CA ARG A 67 -8.36 -4.39 12.73
C ARG A 67 -9.81 -4.03 13.06
N TYR A 68 -10.72 -5.00 12.96
CA TYR A 68 -12.06 -4.85 13.53
C TYR A 68 -12.12 -5.31 14.99
N SER A 69 -12.91 -4.61 15.80
CA SER A 69 -13.39 -5.09 17.09
C SER A 69 -14.34 -6.28 16.91
N ARG A 70 -14.76 -6.91 18.02
CA ARG A 70 -15.81 -7.95 17.97
C ARG A 70 -17.14 -7.36 17.50
N GLU A 71 -17.42 -6.11 17.84
CA GLU A 71 -18.62 -5.36 17.42
C GLU A 71 -18.47 -4.68 16.04
N LYS A 72 -17.47 -5.06 15.23
CA LYS A 72 -17.22 -4.51 13.88
C LYS A 72 -16.84 -3.03 13.85
N SER A 73 -16.37 -2.48 14.97
CA SER A 73 -15.80 -1.12 14.95
C SER A 73 -14.36 -1.16 14.47
N LEU A 74 -13.99 -0.23 13.58
CA LEU A 74 -12.61 -0.06 13.14
C LEU A 74 -11.75 0.36 14.33
N ILE A 75 -10.67 -0.37 14.57
CA ILE A 75 -9.64 -0.02 15.56
C ILE A 75 -8.35 0.26 14.80
N ILE A 76 -7.73 1.39 15.14
CA ILE A 76 -6.42 1.81 14.63
C ILE A 76 -5.50 1.98 15.84
N GLU A 77 -4.45 1.17 15.90
CA GLU A 77 -3.48 1.15 16.99
C GLU A 77 -2.12 1.58 16.47
N LYS A 78 -1.46 2.51 17.16
CA LYS A 78 -0.09 2.91 16.84
C LYS A 78 0.87 2.03 17.61
N SER A 79 1.91 1.52 16.93
CA SER A 79 3.01 0.78 17.53
C SER A 79 4.35 1.34 17.07
N ASP A 80 5.36 1.29 17.91
CA ASP A 80 6.75 1.64 17.62
C ASP A 80 7.65 0.42 17.43
N PHE A 81 7.10 -0.78 17.61
CA PHE A 81 7.82 -2.04 17.52
C PHE A 81 6.98 -3.16 16.89
N LEU A 82 7.60 -3.88 15.97
CA LEU A 82 7.08 -5.06 15.30
C LEU A 82 7.55 -6.30 16.06
N ASP A 83 6.63 -6.95 16.76
CA ASP A 83 6.88 -8.09 17.64
C ASP A 83 6.60 -9.45 16.98
N GLU A 84 5.76 -9.46 15.96
CA GLU A 84 5.45 -10.66 15.19
C GLU A 84 5.49 -10.37 13.68
N VAL A 85 5.95 -11.36 12.93
CA VAL A 85 5.88 -11.39 11.48
C VAL A 85 5.52 -12.77 11.00
N ASP A 86 4.95 -12.75 9.82
CA ASP A 86 4.61 -13.95 9.11
C ASP A 86 5.85 -14.54 8.41
N ARG A 87 6.18 -15.78 8.79
CA ARG A 87 7.41 -16.47 8.38
C ARG A 87 7.21 -17.40 7.19
N PHE A 88 5.97 -17.67 6.79
CA PHE A 88 5.66 -18.65 5.74
C PHE A 88 5.68 -18.03 4.33
N ILE A 89 6.63 -17.12 4.10
CA ILE A 89 6.77 -16.42 2.82
C ILE A 89 7.74 -17.20 1.92
N LYS A 90 7.25 -17.62 0.75
CA LYS A 90 8.12 -18.09 -0.33
C LYS A 90 8.61 -16.89 -1.16
N PRO A 91 9.86 -16.91 -1.66
CA PRO A 91 10.34 -15.87 -2.57
C PRO A 91 9.61 -15.98 -3.91
N PHE A 92 8.93 -14.90 -4.30
CA PHE A 92 8.29 -14.78 -5.62
C PHE A 92 8.79 -13.53 -6.33
N GLU A 93 8.62 -13.53 -7.64
CA GLU A 93 8.71 -12.29 -8.40
C GLU A 93 7.57 -11.35 -7.99
N ILE A 94 7.91 -10.08 -7.75
CA ILE A 94 6.94 -9.05 -7.38
C ILE A 94 6.05 -8.74 -8.59
N GLN A 95 4.75 -8.96 -8.43
CA GLN A 95 3.73 -8.65 -9.43
C GLN A 95 2.95 -7.39 -9.03
N SER A 96 2.50 -6.61 -10.01
CA SER A 96 1.66 -5.42 -9.78
C SER A 96 0.25 -5.66 -10.27
N LYS A 97 -0.53 -6.34 -9.43
CA LYS A 97 -1.96 -6.60 -9.64
C LYS A 97 -2.68 -6.73 -8.30
N GLU A 98 -4.00 -6.59 -8.34
CA GLU A 98 -4.84 -6.82 -7.16
C GLU A 98 -5.02 -8.32 -6.94
N VAL A 99 -5.19 -8.67 -5.66
CA VAL A 99 -5.51 -10.04 -5.22
C VAL A 99 -6.57 -9.98 -4.13
N GLU A 100 -7.37 -11.02 -4.04
CA GLU A 100 -8.52 -11.11 -3.13
C GLU A 100 -8.30 -12.23 -2.12
N PHE A 101 -8.70 -11.97 -0.88
CA PHE A 101 -8.71 -12.96 0.18
C PHE A 101 -10.11 -13.56 0.27
N ASN A 102 -10.20 -14.88 0.23
CA ASN A 102 -11.47 -15.59 0.27
C ASN A 102 -11.67 -16.25 1.64
N CYS A 103 -12.79 -15.91 2.27
CA CYS A 103 -13.21 -16.43 3.58
C CYS A 103 -14.16 -17.64 3.49
N SER A 104 -14.49 -18.12 2.29
CA SER A 104 -15.40 -19.26 2.11
C SER A 104 -14.78 -20.54 2.65
N TYR A 105 -15.35 -20.99 3.77
CA TYR A 105 -14.93 -22.21 4.49
C TYR A 105 -15.62 -23.47 3.97
N ASP A 106 -16.64 -23.34 3.12
CA ASP A 106 -17.56 -24.43 2.77
C ASP A 106 -16.89 -25.65 2.11
N LEU A 107 -15.61 -25.55 1.72
CA LEU A 107 -14.84 -26.68 1.19
C LEU A 107 -13.36 -26.78 1.61
N ASP A 108 -12.82 -25.93 2.50
CA ASP A 108 -11.35 -25.77 2.77
C ASP A 108 -10.46 -25.49 1.52
N LEU A 109 -10.99 -25.68 0.31
CA LEU A 109 -10.28 -25.60 -0.96
C LEU A 109 -10.04 -24.16 -1.42
N ASN A 110 -10.78 -23.19 -0.88
CA ASN A 110 -10.78 -21.81 -1.33
C ASN A 110 -10.48 -20.79 -0.23
N TYR A 111 -10.10 -21.23 0.98
CA TYR A 111 -9.73 -20.31 2.06
C TYR A 111 -8.31 -19.77 1.82
N GLY A 112 -8.18 -18.44 1.71
CA GLY A 112 -6.89 -17.79 1.50
C GLY A 112 -6.85 -16.85 0.29
N TRP A 113 -5.64 -16.50 -0.13
CA TRP A 113 -5.43 -15.71 -1.35
C TRP A 113 -5.83 -16.49 -2.59
N ASN A 114 -6.51 -15.82 -3.53
CA ASN A 114 -6.87 -16.41 -4.82
C ASN A 114 -5.66 -16.72 -5.73
N GLU A 115 -4.48 -16.20 -5.39
CA GLU A 115 -3.24 -16.36 -6.15
C GLU A 115 -2.01 -16.50 -5.25
N GLU A 116 -0.99 -17.25 -5.71
CA GLU A 116 0.30 -17.32 -5.04
C GLU A 116 1.28 -16.25 -5.54
N GLY A 117 1.91 -15.51 -4.62
CA GLY A 117 2.90 -14.51 -5.00
C GLY A 117 3.22 -13.46 -3.95
N VAL A 118 3.95 -12.44 -4.40
CA VAL A 118 4.11 -11.15 -3.71
C VAL A 118 3.49 -10.10 -4.62
N PHE A 119 2.44 -9.43 -4.14
CA PHE A 119 1.68 -8.48 -4.92
C PHE A 119 1.89 -7.08 -4.36
N VAL A 120 2.26 -6.14 -5.23
CA VAL A 120 2.63 -4.78 -4.82
C VAL A 120 1.97 -3.76 -5.71
N LEU A 121 1.19 -2.89 -5.08
CA LEU A 121 0.38 -1.88 -5.74
C LEU A 121 0.44 -0.56 -4.99
N ARG A 122 0.55 0.55 -5.72
CA ARG A 122 0.28 1.86 -5.13
C ARG A 122 -1.20 1.93 -4.74
N LYS A 123 -1.47 2.21 -3.47
CA LYS A 123 -2.83 2.22 -2.93
C LYS A 123 -2.95 3.29 -1.86
N ASP A 124 -4.08 3.99 -1.90
CA ASP A 124 -4.39 4.97 -0.88
C ASP A 124 -4.79 4.26 0.42
N ILE A 125 -4.39 4.83 1.55
CA ILE A 125 -4.71 4.26 2.88
C ILE A 125 -5.99 4.90 3.40
N GLU A 126 -7.11 4.33 2.99
CA GLU A 126 -8.44 4.83 3.37
C GLU A 126 -8.63 4.88 4.90
N TYR A 127 -8.10 3.90 5.63
CA TYR A 127 -8.23 3.80 7.10
C TYR A 127 -7.72 5.03 7.85
N LEU A 128 -6.72 5.74 7.32
CA LEU A 128 -6.07 6.85 8.00
C LEU A 128 -6.59 8.22 7.58
N LYS A 129 -7.56 8.31 6.65
CA LYS A 129 -8.09 9.60 6.16
C LYS A 129 -8.77 10.43 7.25
N GLU A 130 -9.47 9.76 8.16
CA GLU A 130 -10.18 10.38 9.28
C GLU A 130 -9.43 10.21 10.61
N TYR A 131 -8.20 9.70 10.59
CA TYR A 131 -7.43 9.46 11.80
C TYR A 131 -6.99 10.78 12.43
N GLU A 132 -7.50 11.05 13.63
CA GLU A 132 -7.19 12.25 14.40
C GLU A 132 -5.80 12.17 15.02
N VAL A 133 -4.98 13.19 14.78
CA VAL A 133 -3.60 13.28 15.27
C VAL A 133 -3.33 14.64 15.88
N ASN A 134 -2.65 14.60 17.03
CA ASN A 134 -2.48 15.77 17.89
C ASN A 134 -1.29 16.65 17.50
N SER A 135 -0.32 16.13 16.73
CA SER A 135 0.87 16.87 16.31
C SER A 135 0.83 17.27 14.83
N LYS A 136 1.37 18.46 14.52
CA LYS A 136 1.44 18.94 13.13
C LYS A 136 2.40 18.12 12.29
N GLU A 137 3.47 17.61 12.90
CA GLU A 137 4.43 16.72 12.25
C GLU A 137 3.77 15.40 11.84
N GLU A 138 3.06 14.75 12.75
CA GLU A 138 2.33 13.50 12.45
C GLU A 138 1.22 13.73 11.43
N GLN A 139 0.52 14.87 11.46
CA GLN A 139 -0.44 15.24 10.42
C GLN A 139 0.19 15.31 9.02
N LYS A 140 1.41 15.85 8.90
CA LYS A 140 2.14 15.88 7.63
C LYS A 140 2.56 14.47 7.21
N PHE A 141 3.04 13.67 8.16
CA PHE A 141 3.41 12.28 7.91
C PHE A 141 2.21 11.46 7.42
N ILE A 142 1.08 11.48 8.13
CA ILE A 142 -0.17 10.81 7.74
C ILE A 142 -0.62 11.23 6.33
N LYS A 143 -0.66 12.54 6.04
CA LYS A 143 -1.02 13.04 4.70
C LYS A 143 -0.10 12.55 3.60
N HIS A 144 1.19 12.40 3.90
CA HIS A 144 2.16 11.84 2.97
C HIS A 144 1.89 10.36 2.70
N ILE A 145 1.76 9.55 3.75
CA ILE A 145 1.61 8.09 3.61
C ILE A 145 0.26 7.70 2.98
N ILE A 146 -0.82 8.45 3.21
CA ILE A 146 -2.13 8.17 2.60
C ILE A 146 -2.04 8.13 1.08
N ASN A 147 -1.24 9.00 0.45
CA ASN A 147 -1.23 9.15 -1.00
C ASN A 147 -0.03 8.51 -1.70
N ASN A 148 1.00 8.08 -0.94
CA ASN A 148 2.30 7.67 -1.48
C ASN A 148 2.76 6.30 -1.00
N SER A 149 1.83 5.47 -0.54
CA SER A 149 2.15 4.12 -0.07
C SER A 149 1.93 3.05 -1.13
N TYR A 150 2.65 1.96 -0.96
CA TYR A 150 2.43 0.72 -1.67
C TYR A 150 1.88 -0.29 -0.67
N GLU A 151 0.77 -0.91 -1.02
CA GLU A 151 0.30 -2.13 -0.39
C GLU A 151 1.20 -3.28 -0.85
N VAL A 152 1.64 -4.10 0.10
CA VAL A 152 2.39 -5.33 -0.12
C VAL A 152 1.58 -6.48 0.47
N VAL A 153 1.12 -7.37 -0.39
CA VAL A 153 0.42 -8.60 -0.01
C VAL A 153 1.41 -9.75 -0.11
N THR A 154 1.58 -10.48 0.99
CA THR A 154 2.38 -11.70 1.03
C THR A 154 1.48 -12.92 1.14
N LEU A 155 1.98 -14.05 0.63
CA LEU A 155 1.27 -15.32 0.59
C LEU A 155 0.67 -15.79 1.91
N SER A 156 1.34 -15.46 3.01
CA SER A 156 1.12 -16.09 4.28
C SER A 156 0.16 -15.29 5.20
N GLN A 157 -0.58 -14.36 4.57
CA GLN A 157 -1.69 -13.54 5.08
C GLN A 157 -1.31 -12.14 5.58
N MET A 158 -0.03 -11.85 5.76
CA MET A 158 0.35 -10.49 6.15
C MET A 158 0.21 -9.51 4.99
N ILE A 159 -0.58 -8.47 5.23
CA ILE A 159 -0.74 -7.30 4.35
C ILE A 159 -0.13 -6.12 5.08
N PHE A 160 0.83 -5.46 4.45
CA PHE A 160 1.46 -4.29 5.02
C PHE A 160 1.66 -3.22 3.96
N TYR A 161 1.74 -1.98 4.41
CA TYR A 161 1.96 -0.84 3.55
C TYR A 161 3.35 -0.28 3.82
N ILE A 162 4.01 0.09 2.74
CA ILE A 162 5.31 0.76 2.79
C ILE A 162 5.27 2.10 2.07
N THR A 163 6.11 3.02 2.52
CA THR A 163 6.26 4.32 1.86
C THR A 163 7.70 4.79 1.93
N LYS A 164 8.09 5.63 0.96
CA LYS A 164 9.35 6.36 1.02
C LYS A 164 9.12 7.70 1.73
N TYR A 165 9.85 7.95 2.80
CA TYR A 165 9.81 9.19 3.58
C TYR A 165 11.23 9.54 4.01
N GLU A 166 11.66 10.80 3.78
CA GLU A 166 13.04 11.25 4.07
C GLU A 166 14.12 10.31 3.52
N ASP A 167 13.96 9.93 2.25
CA ASP A 167 14.86 9.04 1.51
C ASP A 167 15.02 7.61 2.06
N LYS A 168 14.19 7.21 3.03
CA LYS A 168 14.14 5.85 3.56
C LYS A 168 12.78 5.22 3.32
N ILE A 169 12.75 3.89 3.24
CA ILE A 169 11.51 3.13 3.10
C ILE A 169 11.11 2.59 4.48
N TYR A 170 9.86 2.79 4.85
CA TYR A 170 9.29 2.36 6.12
C TYR A 170 8.06 1.50 5.91
N ILE A 171 7.85 0.53 6.79
CA ILE A 171 6.55 -0.11 7.03
C ILE A 171 5.74 0.87 7.86
N ILE A 172 4.56 1.26 7.35
CA ILE A 172 3.75 2.31 7.96
C ILE A 172 2.37 1.83 8.39
N LEU A 173 1.91 0.69 7.89
CA LEU A 173 0.64 0.10 8.30
C LEU A 173 0.64 -1.42 8.13
N ILE A 174 0.03 -2.14 9.06
CA ILE A 174 -0.34 -3.55 8.95
C ILE A 174 -1.86 -3.64 8.87
N ASP A 175 -2.37 -4.31 7.84
CA ASP A 175 -3.79 -4.50 7.58
C ASP A 175 -4.22 -5.91 7.96
N ASN A 176 -4.88 -6.02 9.11
CA ASN A 176 -5.48 -7.26 9.59
C ASN A 176 -6.99 -7.33 9.30
N ILE A 177 -7.53 -6.38 8.53
CA ILE A 177 -8.95 -6.32 8.19
C ILE A 177 -9.25 -7.20 7.00
N ARG A 178 -8.45 -7.13 5.95
CA ARG A 178 -8.72 -7.85 4.69
C ARG A 178 -8.64 -9.37 4.81
N THR A 179 -7.99 -9.88 5.85
CA THR A 179 -7.91 -11.32 6.15
C THR A 179 -8.83 -11.74 7.30
N ASP A 180 -9.65 -10.83 7.82
CA ASP A 180 -10.59 -11.09 8.91
C ASP A 180 -11.86 -11.79 8.42
N CYS A 181 -11.88 -13.12 8.57
CA CYS A 181 -13.01 -13.97 8.17
C CYS A 181 -14.05 -14.21 9.27
N ARG A 182 -14.11 -13.37 10.31
CA ARG A 182 -15.15 -13.48 11.35
C ARG A 182 -16.56 -13.17 10.83
N PHE A 183 -16.70 -12.68 9.60
CA PHE A 183 -17.94 -12.13 9.05
C PHE A 183 -18.18 -12.52 7.60
#